data_AF-A0A920G6B2-F1
#
_entry.id   AF-A0A920G6B2-F1
#
_cell.length_a   1.000
_cell.length_b   1.000
_cell.length_c   1.000
_cell.angle_alpha   90.00
_cell.angle_beta   90.00
_cell.angle_gamma   90.00
#
_symmetry.space_group_name_H-M   'P 1'
#
loop_
_entity.id
_entity.type
_entity.pdbx_description
1 polymer ?
#
loop_
_entity_poly.entity_id
_entity_poly.type
_entity_poly.pdbx_seq_one_letter_code
_entity_poly.pdbx_strand_id
1 'polypeptide(L)'
;MAATIGNYDYFQDFVFQQDGRIRIRLISTGVDATKGIFAATLADPTAESETQVGILIAPYRLGVNHDHFFSYRIDMDVDGVGNNFERHSLVPVSQPENAPRQGIGGSA
;
A
#
# COMPACT_ATOMS: atom_id res chain seq x y z
N MET A 1 -17.97 4.42 -1.33
CA MET A 1 -17.97 5.79 -1.91
C MET A 1 -17.03 5.80 -3.10
N ALA A 2 -17.35 6.51 -4.17
CA ALA A 2 -16.43 6.74 -5.29
C ALA A 2 -16.21 8.24 -5.49
N ALA A 3 -14.98 8.65 -5.74
CA ALA A 3 -14.63 10.02 -6.07
C ALA A 3 -13.65 10.04 -7.25
N THR A 4 -14.03 10.73 -8.32
CA THR A 4 -13.16 11.01 -9.46
C THR A 4 -12.53 12.38 -9.28
N ILE A 5 -11.20 12.44 -9.30
CA ILE A 5 -10.44 13.69 -9.16
C ILE A 5 -9.45 13.76 -10.32
N GLY A 6 -9.83 14.51 -11.36
CA GLY A 6 -9.03 14.60 -12.57
C GLY A 6 -8.98 13.25 -13.30
N ASN A 7 -7.80 12.65 -13.37
CA ASN A 7 -7.53 11.42 -14.12
C ASN A 7 -7.68 10.12 -13.31
N TYR A 8 -7.82 10.19 -11.99
CA TYR A 8 -7.99 9.00 -11.13
C TYR A 8 -9.38 8.93 -10.49
N ASP A 9 -9.81 7.70 -10.23
CA ASP A 9 -11.00 7.29 -9.54
C ASP A 9 -10.61 6.53 -8.26
N TYR A 10 -11.09 7.00 -7.12
CA TYR A 10 -10.83 6.39 -5.82
C TYR A 10 -12.12 5.82 -5.24
N PHE A 11 -12.08 4.52 -4.95
CA PHE A 11 -13.17 3.83 -4.25
C PHE A 11 -12.77 3.59 -2.81
N GLN A 12 -13.66 3.94 -1.90
CA GLN A 12 -13.47 3.84 -0.46
C GLN A 12 -14.66 3.12 0.18
N ASP A 13 -14.41 1.95 0.75
CA ASP A 13 -15.41 1.17 1.46
C ASP A 13 -15.03 1.01 2.93
N PHE A 14 -15.95 1.39 3.81
CA PHE A 14 -15.90 1.08 5.23
C PHE A 14 -16.71 -0.21 5.46
N VAL A 15 -16.02 -1.31 5.70
CA VAL A 15 -16.62 -2.64 5.82
C VAL A 15 -16.72 -3.02 7.29
N PHE A 16 -17.94 -3.03 7.83
CA PHE A 16 -18.26 -3.53 9.17
C PHE A 16 -18.50 -5.04 9.11
N GLN A 17 -17.77 -5.80 9.92
CA GLN A 17 -17.83 -7.26 9.94
C GLN A 17 -18.55 -7.74 11.21
N GLN A 18 -19.15 -8.94 11.13
CA GLN A 18 -19.94 -9.51 12.24
C GLN A 18 -19.09 -9.86 13.47
N ASP A 19 -17.77 -9.92 13.33
CA ASP A 19 -16.81 -10.11 14.42
C ASP A 19 -16.36 -8.78 15.07
N GLY A 20 -17.02 -7.67 14.75
CA GLY A 20 -16.72 -6.35 15.29
C GLY A 20 -15.60 -5.60 14.59
N ARG A 21 -14.95 -6.19 13.58
CA ARG A 21 -13.88 -5.49 12.84
C ARG A 21 -14.44 -4.44 11.88
N ILE A 22 -13.76 -3.31 11.81
CA ILE A 22 -13.91 -2.31 10.75
C ILE A 22 -12.72 -2.45 9.81
N ARG A 23 -12.97 -2.66 8.51
CA ARG A 23 -11.93 -2.67 7.49
C ARG A 23 -12.17 -1.55 6.49
N ILE A 24 -11.19 -0.68 6.34
CA ILE A 24 -11.16 0.30 5.26
C ILE A 24 -10.55 -0.38 4.05
N ARG A 25 -11.31 -0.45 2.94
CA ARG A 25 -10.79 -0.85 1.64
C ARG A 25 -10.68 0.38 0.76
N LEU A 26 -9.56 0.48 0.07
CA LEU A 26 -9.26 1.56 -0.83
C LEU A 26 -8.79 0.97 -2.16
N ILE A 27 -9.36 1.46 -3.25
CA ILE A 27 -8.97 1.09 -4.62
C ILE A 27 -8.66 2.39 -5.35
N SER A 28 -7.48 2.45 -5.96
CA SER A 28 -7.10 3.49 -6.92
C SER A 28 -7.19 2.91 -8.33
N THR A 29 -7.94 3.57 -9.22
CA THR A 29 -8.08 3.20 -10.62
C THR A 29 -8.29 4.45 -11.47
N GLY A 30 -8.53 4.31 -12.77
CA GLY A 30 -8.65 5.42 -13.70
C GLY A 30 -7.53 5.40 -14.75
N VAL A 31 -6.95 6.55 -15.05
CA VAL A 31 -5.96 6.73 -16.10
C VAL A 31 -4.71 7.40 -15.52
N ASP A 32 -3.54 6.83 -15.74
CA ASP A 32 -2.28 7.41 -15.27
C ASP A 32 -2.03 8.82 -15.83
N ALA A 33 -1.41 9.68 -15.02
CA ALA A 33 -0.89 10.95 -15.51
C ALA A 33 0.37 10.68 -16.37
N THR A 34 0.31 11.05 -17.65
CA THR A 34 1.36 10.70 -18.61
C THR A 34 2.18 11.91 -19.07
N LYS A 35 3.47 11.68 -19.32
CA LYS A 35 4.37 12.61 -20.02
C LYS A 35 4.64 12.09 -21.43
N GLY A 36 4.55 12.98 -22.42
CA GLY A 36 4.99 12.69 -23.79
C GLY A 36 6.53 12.62 -23.87
N ILE A 37 7.05 11.59 -24.54
CA ILE A 37 8.49 11.37 -24.76
C ILE A 37 8.74 10.95 -26.21
N PHE A 38 9.99 11.05 -26.68
CA PHE A 38 10.34 10.72 -28.06
C PHE A 38 10.53 9.22 -28.30
N ALA A 39 10.94 8.47 -27.28
CA ALA A 39 11.08 7.02 -27.37
C ALA A 39 9.72 6.32 -27.58
N ALA A 40 9.63 5.51 -28.63
CA ALA A 40 8.55 4.56 -28.89
C ALA A 40 8.80 3.22 -28.19
N THR A 41 10.07 2.84 -28.03
CA THR A 41 10.51 1.59 -27.39
C THR A 41 11.70 1.84 -26.46
N LEU A 42 12.02 0.89 -25.58
CA LEU A 42 13.20 0.97 -24.71
C LEU A 42 14.53 0.82 -25.48
N ALA A 43 14.50 0.46 -26.76
CA ALA A 43 15.70 0.38 -27.60
C ALA A 43 16.07 1.73 -28.25
N ASP A 44 15.19 2.75 -28.16
CA ASP A 44 15.43 4.04 -28.79
C ASP A 44 16.52 4.83 -28.05
N PRO A 45 17.36 5.63 -28.75
CA PRO A 45 18.52 6.28 -28.14
C PRO A 45 18.20 7.21 -26.96
N THR A 46 17.00 7.79 -26.93
CA THR A 46 16.57 8.72 -25.87
C THR A 46 15.96 8.01 -24.66
N ALA A 47 15.58 6.73 -24.79
CA ALA A 47 14.76 6.02 -23.81
C ALA A 47 15.36 6.04 -22.40
N GLU A 48 16.66 5.74 -22.26
CA GLU A 48 17.32 5.70 -20.95
C GLU A 48 17.19 7.04 -20.19
N SER A 49 17.46 8.15 -20.88
CA SER A 49 17.33 9.49 -20.29
C SER A 49 15.88 9.92 -20.05
N GLU A 50 14.96 9.47 -20.91
CA GLU A 50 13.54 9.83 -20.84
C GLU A 50 12.77 9.04 -19.76
N THR A 51 13.24 7.85 -19.38
CA THR A 51 12.60 6.97 -18.38
C THR A 51 13.18 7.08 -16.97
N GLN A 52 13.99 8.09 -16.66
CA GLN A 52 14.61 8.23 -15.33
C GLN A 52 13.59 8.43 -14.18
N VAL A 53 12.39 8.91 -14.51
CA VAL A 53 11.34 9.26 -13.53
C VAL A 53 10.00 8.59 -13.83
N GLY A 54 10.01 7.49 -14.57
CA GLY A 54 8.78 6.82 -14.98
C GLY A 54 9.02 5.57 -15.81
N ILE A 55 7.93 4.95 -16.27
CA ILE A 55 7.97 3.73 -17.08
C ILE A 55 7.36 4.05 -18.46
N LEU A 56 7.98 3.55 -19.54
CA LEU A 56 7.38 3.58 -20.87
C LEU A 56 6.21 2.60 -20.91
N ILE A 57 4.98 3.11 -20.85
CA ILE A 57 3.76 2.28 -20.78
C ILE A 57 3.10 2.06 -22.14
N ALA A 58 3.42 2.91 -23.11
CA ALA A 58 3.04 2.80 -24.52
C ALA A 58 4.02 3.62 -25.37
N PRO A 59 4.09 3.43 -26.70
CA PRO A 59 4.92 4.27 -27.57
C PRO A 59 4.67 5.77 -27.31
N TYR A 60 5.76 6.52 -27.13
CA TYR A 60 5.76 7.96 -26.87
C TYR A 60 5.09 8.39 -25.55
N ARG A 61 4.80 7.43 -24.64
CA ARG A 61 4.02 7.63 -23.43
C ARG A 61 4.74 7.11 -22.20
N LEU A 62 5.21 8.05 -21.36
CA LEU A 62 5.78 7.74 -20.06
C LEU A 62 4.70 7.86 -18.97
N GLY A 63 4.49 6.80 -18.19
CA GLY A 63 3.79 6.87 -16.90
C GLY A 63 4.75 7.42 -15.86
N VAL A 64 4.47 8.61 -15.33
CA VAL A 64 5.36 9.31 -14.39
C VAL A 64 5.23 8.68 -13.00
N ASN A 65 6.35 8.38 -12.34
CA ASN A 65 6.36 7.86 -10.98
C ASN A 65 5.69 8.86 -10.02
N HIS A 66 4.81 8.37 -9.16
CA HIS A 66 4.14 9.15 -8.12
C HIS A 66 3.65 8.22 -7.01
N ASP A 67 3.30 8.83 -5.88
CA ASP A 67 2.74 8.14 -4.72
C ASP A 67 1.29 8.53 -4.50
N HIS A 68 0.55 7.65 -3.83
CA HIS A 68 -0.77 7.97 -3.28
C HIS A 68 -0.72 7.85 -1.76
N PHE A 69 -0.92 8.97 -1.06
CA PHE A 69 -0.98 9.01 0.40
C PHE A 69 -2.43 9.22 0.86
N PHE A 70 -2.85 8.45 1.86
CA PHE A 70 -4.19 8.52 2.43
C PHE A 70 -4.09 8.66 3.94
N SER A 71 -4.90 9.55 4.51
CA SER A 71 -4.98 9.78 5.95
C SER A 71 -6.43 9.75 6.39
N TYR A 72 -6.70 9.05 7.49
CA TYR A 72 -8.03 8.91 8.05
C TYR A 72 -8.05 9.54 9.43
N ARG A 73 -9.01 10.43 9.66
CA ARG A 73 -9.36 10.83 11.02
C ARG A 73 -10.16 9.69 11.67
N ILE A 74 -9.60 9.07 12.70
CA ILE A 74 -10.23 8.00 13.46
C ILE A 74 -10.47 8.53 14.87
N ASP A 75 -11.71 8.92 15.14
CA ASP A 75 -12.18 9.43 16.42
C ASP A 75 -12.98 8.31 17.09
N MET A 76 -12.34 7.57 18.00
CA MET A 76 -12.88 6.35 18.58
C MET A 76 -13.11 6.56 20.07
N ASP A 77 -14.22 6.04 20.58
CA ASP A 77 -14.48 5.87 22.01
C ASP A 77 -14.45 4.36 22.31
N VAL A 78 -13.30 3.85 22.75
CA VAL A 78 -13.12 2.40 22.98
C VAL A 78 -13.66 2.07 24.37
N ASP A 79 -14.92 1.63 24.41
CA ASP A 79 -15.68 1.39 25.65
C ASP A 79 -15.83 2.66 26.53
N GLY A 80 -15.82 3.84 25.87
CA GLY A 80 -15.94 5.15 26.50
C GLY A 80 -14.92 6.16 25.96
N VAL A 81 -14.95 7.39 26.48
CA VAL A 81 -14.09 8.50 26.02
C VAL A 81 -12.66 8.48 26.59
N GLY A 82 -12.42 7.66 27.61
CA GLY A 82 -11.19 7.63 28.40
C GLY A 82 -10.09 6.74 27.81
N ASN A 83 -9.71 6.95 26.56
CA ASN A 83 -8.73 6.10 25.88
C ASN A 83 -7.28 6.39 26.31
N ASN A 84 -6.40 5.40 26.10
CA ASN A 84 -4.95 5.56 26.14
C ASN A 84 -4.31 5.02 24.85
N PHE A 85 -3.08 5.44 24.55
CA PHE A 85 -2.30 4.89 23.45
C PHE A 85 -1.21 3.96 23.96
N GLU A 86 -1.18 2.73 23.46
CA GLU A 86 -0.12 1.77 23.73
C GLU A 86 0.48 1.26 22.43
N ARG A 87 1.82 1.17 22.39
CA ARG A 87 2.56 0.58 21.28
C ARG A 87 3.17 -0.73 21.71
N HIS A 88 2.69 -1.83 21.12
CA HIS A 88 3.25 -3.16 21.32
C HIS A 88 4.26 -3.49 20.21
N SER A 89 5.32 -4.20 20.57
CA SER A 89 6.32 -4.71 19.62
C SER A 89 6.71 -6.11 20.02
N LEU A 90 6.75 -7.03 19.05
CA LEU A 90 7.37 -8.33 19.27
C LEU A 90 8.88 -8.16 19.31
N VAL A 91 9.51 -8.72 20.35
CA VAL A 91 10.97 -8.74 20.49
C VAL A 91 11.42 -10.19 20.69
N PRO A 92 12.55 -10.59 20.09
CA PRO A 92 13.10 -11.91 20.33
C PRO A 92 13.52 -12.03 21.80
N VAL A 93 13.28 -13.19 22.39
CA VAL A 93 13.74 -13.54 23.74
C VAL A 93 14.72 -14.68 23.66
N SER A 94 15.73 -14.67 24.54
CA SER A 94 16.65 -15.78 24.69
C SER A 94 15.88 -17.04 25.07
N GLN A 95 16.10 -18.12 24.33
CA GLN A 95 15.57 -19.43 24.69
C GLN A 95 16.36 -19.97 25.90
N PRO A 96 15.70 -20.68 26.84
CA PRO A 96 16.41 -21.44 27.87
C PRO A 96 17.45 -22.38 27.26
N GLU A 97 18.56 -22.61 27.97
CA GLU A 97 19.70 -23.42 27.49
C GLU A 97 19.30 -24.85 27.09
N ASN A 98 18.29 -25.41 27.75
CA ASN A 98 17.72 -26.74 27.48
C ASN A 98 16.35 -26.67 26.80
N ALA A 99 16.00 -25.56 26.15
CA ALA A 99 14.75 -25.45 25.43
C ALA A 99 14.68 -26.56 24.37
N PRO A 100 13.67 -27.46 24.41
CA PRO A 100 13.55 -28.51 23.42
C PRO A 100 13.41 -27.86 22.05
N ARG A 101 14.25 -28.27 21.08
CA ARG A 101 14.13 -27.80 19.70
C ARG A 101 12.85 -28.40 19.10
N GLN A 102 11.75 -27.65 19.17
CA GLN A 102 10.53 -28.01 18.48
C GLN A 102 10.58 -27.42 17.07
N GLY A 103 10.86 -28.26 16.08
CA GLY A 103 10.56 -27.93 14.69
C GLY A 103 9.04 -27.90 14.48
N ILE A 104 8.57 -27.17 13.47
CA ILE A 104 7.14 -27.04 13.14
C ILE A 104 6.55 -28.38 12.60
N GLY A 105 7.36 -29.45 12.51
CA GLY A 105 6.90 -30.78 12.14
C GLY A 105 7.81 -31.88 12.67
N GLY A 106 7.58 -32.37 13.89
CA GLY A 106 8.28 -33.55 14.39
C GLY A 106 7.99 -33.87 15.85
N SER A 107 7.09 -34.84 16.04
CA SER A 107 7.00 -35.68 17.23
C SER A 107 8.35 -36.32 17.56
N ALA A 108 8.70 -36.32 18.84
CA ALA A 108 9.59 -37.31 19.45
C ALA A 108 8.82 -38.01 20.56
#